data_AF-A0A938TBD7-F1
#
_entry.id   AF-A0A938TBD7-F1
#
_cell.length_a   1.000
_cell.length_b   1.000
_cell.length_c   1.000
_cell.angle_alpha   90.00
_cell.angle_beta   90.00
_cell.angle_gamma   90.00
#
_symmetry.space_group_name_H-M   'P 1'
#
loop_
_entity.id
_entity.type
_entity.pdbx_description
1 polymer ?
#
loop_
_entity_poly.entity_id
_entity_poly.type
_entity_poly.pdbx_seq_one_letter_code
_entity_poly.pdbx_strand_id
1 'polypeptide(L)'
;MKKTFDAALLQAGVPFLTGCFATEPLLDADGNVAGAVVANKSGRQAVVAKVVIDATERAEVCRMAGAQARPFPAGTYTFSRMVIAGEAPKADGMTVTELSRRSGAPGKDKEKKEGRLFACEIALPMTDDSPASLAAIEQKARDLTFVPSVLDSADRLFFVPPNPLVGEKTVTDTATNAATMDLGAFRPKGLPHVFVLGAMADVPRSVARALLEPARAMTVGERIGAAAAEEAKARGALTGVRLAANVTARPAEGVRAQDIPGTISVSYIATSSATVPTEARELPELASCDVLVIGAGTGGSPAAIAAGRQGVKVIV
;
A
#
# COMPACT_ATOMS: atom_id res chain seq x y z
N MET A 1 -5.34 -6.97 14.94
CA MET A 1 -4.32 -7.30 13.92
C MET A 1 -3.31 -6.17 13.73
N LYS A 2 -3.73 -4.93 13.42
CA LYS A 2 -2.81 -3.77 13.31
C LYS A 2 -1.88 -3.58 14.51
N LYS A 3 -2.41 -3.59 15.74
CA LYS A 3 -1.62 -3.52 16.98
C LYS A 3 -0.52 -4.59 17.06
N THR A 4 -0.78 -5.79 16.54
CA THR A 4 0.19 -6.90 16.54
C THR A 4 1.34 -6.63 15.58
N PHE A 5 1.04 -6.14 14.37
CA PHE A 5 2.10 -5.76 13.41
C PHE A 5 2.90 -4.55 13.88
N ASP A 6 2.26 -3.56 14.49
CA ASP A 6 2.95 -2.39 15.03
C ASP A 6 3.93 -2.80 16.12
N ALA A 7 3.51 -3.67 17.04
CA ALA A 7 4.40 -4.22 18.06
C ALA A 7 5.55 -5.03 17.45
N ALA A 8 5.28 -5.83 16.41
CA ALA A 8 6.30 -6.61 15.72
C ALA A 8 7.33 -5.74 14.98
N LEU A 9 6.90 -4.66 14.32
CA LEU A 9 7.78 -3.68 13.68
C LEU A 9 8.68 -3.00 14.71
N LEU A 10 8.10 -2.52 15.82
CA LEU A 10 8.87 -1.91 16.92
C LEU A 10 9.89 -2.89 17.51
N GLN A 11 9.50 -4.14 17.74
CA GLN A 11 10.41 -5.17 18.25
C GLN A 11 11.54 -5.49 17.26
N ALA A 12 11.27 -5.41 15.96
CA ALA A 12 12.28 -5.57 14.91
C ALA A 12 13.14 -4.31 14.69
N GLY A 13 12.88 -3.22 15.43
CA GLY A 13 13.58 -1.95 15.26
C GLY A 13 13.27 -1.25 13.94
N VAL A 14 12.15 -1.58 13.29
CA VAL A 14 11.74 -1.01 12.01
C VAL A 14 10.84 0.21 12.25
N PRO A 15 11.31 1.43 11.94
CA PRO A 15 10.47 2.62 12.03
C PRO A 15 9.32 2.62 11.03
N PHE A 16 8.18 3.17 11.46
CA PHE A 16 7.01 3.33 10.59
C PHE A 16 6.20 4.60 10.85
N LEU A 17 5.56 5.13 9.80
CA LEU A 17 4.65 6.26 9.86
C LEU A 17 3.19 5.79 9.76
N THR A 18 2.28 6.47 10.47
CA THR A 18 0.83 6.24 10.36
C THR A 18 0.15 7.51 9.86
N GLY A 19 -0.99 7.38 9.17
CA GLY A 19 -1.67 8.53 8.55
C GLY A 19 -0.80 9.25 7.52
N CYS A 20 0.03 8.47 6.81
CA CYS A 20 1.05 8.94 5.88
C CYS A 20 0.79 8.30 4.51
N PHE A 21 0.68 9.11 3.47
CA PHE A 21 0.39 8.65 2.10
C PHE A 21 1.60 8.91 1.20
N ALA A 22 2.01 7.92 0.41
CA ALA A 22 2.98 8.15 -0.65
C ALA A 22 2.29 8.84 -1.83
N THR A 23 2.84 9.95 -2.30
CA THR A 23 2.18 10.80 -3.30
C THR A 23 2.92 10.85 -4.63
N GLU A 24 4.24 10.71 -4.64
CA GLU A 24 5.03 10.72 -5.87
C GLU A 24 6.32 9.89 -5.72
N PRO A 25 6.81 9.23 -6.78
CA PRO A 25 8.13 8.61 -6.75
C PRO A 25 9.25 9.66 -6.82
N LEU A 26 10.35 9.37 -6.14
CA LEU A 26 11.63 10.04 -6.35
C LEU A 26 12.44 9.28 -7.39
N LEU A 27 13.27 9.99 -8.16
CA LEU A 27 14.15 9.42 -9.18
C LEU A 27 15.61 9.76 -8.87
N ASP A 28 16.54 8.85 -9.13
CA ASP A 28 17.97 9.12 -9.11
C ASP A 28 18.46 9.78 -10.42
N ALA A 29 19.78 10.00 -10.52
CA ALA A 29 20.43 10.56 -11.70
C ALA A 29 20.21 9.74 -12.99
N ASP A 30 20.05 8.42 -12.87
CA ASP A 30 19.81 7.50 -13.99
C ASP A 30 18.32 7.40 -14.35
N GLY A 31 17.44 8.07 -13.60
CA GLY A 31 16.00 8.05 -13.78
C GLY A 31 15.30 6.85 -13.14
N ASN A 32 15.99 6.08 -12.29
CA ASN A 32 15.42 4.95 -11.58
C ASN A 32 14.76 5.40 -10.28
N VAL A 33 13.73 4.68 -9.82
CA VAL A 33 13.05 4.99 -8.55
C VAL A 33 14.04 4.96 -7.38
N ALA A 34 13.97 5.98 -6.53
CA ALA A 34 14.92 6.28 -5.47
C ALA A 34 14.24 6.70 -4.16
N GLY A 35 13.00 6.27 -3.96
CA GLY A 35 12.18 6.61 -2.79
C GLY A 35 10.83 7.22 -3.19
N ALA A 36 10.20 7.91 -2.25
CA ALA A 36 8.90 8.54 -2.46
C ALA A 36 8.77 9.84 -1.67
N VAL A 37 7.93 10.74 -2.18
CA VAL A 37 7.34 11.83 -1.41
C VAL A 37 6.20 11.27 -0.57
N VAL A 38 6.14 11.70 0.67
CA VAL A 38 5.08 11.39 1.62
C VAL A 38 4.32 12.64 2.01
N ALA A 39 3.01 12.51 2.20
CA ALA A 39 2.13 13.54 2.71
C ALA A 39 1.47 13.07 4.01
N ASN A 40 1.64 13.87 5.06
CA ASN A 40 1.04 13.64 6.38
C ASN A 40 0.68 14.98 7.05
N LYS A 41 0.32 14.98 8.34
CA LYS A 41 -0.05 16.20 9.07
C LYS A 41 1.06 17.26 9.13
N SER A 42 2.32 16.86 8.96
CA SER A 42 3.49 17.74 8.88
C SER A 42 3.74 18.28 7.47
N GLY A 43 2.90 17.94 6.48
CA GLY A 43 3.01 18.41 5.10
C GLY A 43 3.66 17.37 4.18
N ARG A 44 4.31 17.86 3.11
CA ARG A 44 5.00 17.03 2.11
C ARG A 44 6.49 16.94 2.44
N GLN A 45 7.00 15.72 2.53
CA GLN A 45 8.40 15.43 2.85
C GLN A 45 8.90 14.29 1.97
N ALA A 46 10.21 14.14 1.79
CA ALA A 46 10.80 13.09 0.98
C ALA A 46 11.42 11.98 1.84
N VAL A 47 11.24 10.72 1.45
CA VAL A 47 11.99 9.58 1.99
C VAL A 47 12.80 8.96 0.85
N VAL A 48 14.12 9.07 0.95
CA VAL A 48 15.06 8.54 -0.04
C VAL A 48 15.34 7.07 0.26
N ALA A 49 15.29 6.22 -0.76
CA ALA A 49 15.45 4.77 -0.60
C ALA A 49 16.12 4.11 -1.80
N LYS A 50 17.03 3.15 -1.54
CA LYS A 50 17.67 2.37 -2.62
C LYS A 50 16.73 1.34 -3.24
N VAL A 51 15.72 0.84 -2.52
CA VAL A 51 14.72 -0.07 -3.08
C VAL A 51 13.35 0.30 -2.49
N VAL A 52 12.31 0.26 -3.32
CA VAL A 52 10.93 0.52 -2.90
C VAL A 52 10.10 -0.77 -3.01
N ILE A 53 9.40 -1.13 -1.94
CA ILE A 53 8.36 -2.16 -1.94
C ILE A 53 7.01 -1.46 -1.87
N ASP A 54 6.29 -1.40 -2.98
CA ASP A 54 4.93 -0.89 -3.04
C ASP A 54 3.93 -1.99 -2.64
N ALA A 55 3.46 -1.93 -1.39
CA ALA A 55 2.44 -2.81 -0.84
C ALA A 55 1.06 -2.14 -0.78
N THR A 56 0.83 -1.10 -1.59
CA THR A 56 -0.49 -0.47 -1.74
C THR A 56 -1.44 -1.37 -2.52
N GLU A 57 -2.75 -1.26 -2.26
CA GLU A 57 -3.77 -2.14 -2.84
C GLU A 57 -3.79 -2.12 -4.38
N ARG A 58 -3.41 -1.00 -4.98
CA ARG A 58 -3.46 -0.75 -6.43
C ARG A 58 -2.09 -0.45 -7.05
N ALA A 59 -1.01 -0.70 -6.32
CA ALA A 59 0.36 -0.41 -6.74
C ALA A 59 0.52 1.06 -7.19
N GLU A 60 0.02 1.98 -6.36
CA GLU A 60 -0.11 3.41 -6.63
C GLU A 60 1.24 4.02 -7.02
N VAL A 61 2.31 3.71 -6.27
CA VAL A 61 3.65 4.27 -6.51
C VAL A 61 4.27 3.66 -7.76
N CYS A 62 4.12 2.35 -7.98
CA CYS A 62 4.53 1.71 -9.23
C CYS A 62 3.87 2.39 -10.45
N ARG A 63 2.55 2.61 -10.40
CA ARG A 63 1.80 3.25 -11.49
C ARG A 63 2.24 4.70 -11.69
N MET A 64 2.44 5.45 -10.62
CA MET A 64 2.96 6.83 -10.70
C MET A 64 4.38 6.89 -11.27
N ALA A 65 5.19 5.84 -11.06
CA ALA A 65 6.52 5.72 -11.66
C ALA A 65 6.49 5.22 -13.12
N GLY A 66 5.31 4.96 -13.69
CA GLY A 66 5.16 4.55 -15.09
C GLY A 66 5.06 3.04 -15.31
N ALA A 67 4.81 2.23 -14.27
CA ALA A 67 4.54 0.81 -14.43
C ALA A 67 3.33 0.59 -15.35
N GLN A 68 3.50 -0.27 -16.35
CA GLN A 68 2.41 -0.61 -17.25
C GLN A 68 1.44 -1.58 -16.58
N ALA A 69 0.18 -1.19 -16.46
CA ALA A 69 -0.93 -2.08 -16.12
C ALA A 69 -1.58 -2.61 -17.40
N ARG A 70 -2.07 -3.85 -17.38
CA ARG A 70 -2.95 -4.35 -18.45
C ARG A 70 -4.23 -3.50 -18.52
N PRO A 71 -4.94 -3.47 -19.66
CA PRO A 71 -6.22 -2.77 -19.74
C PRO A 71 -7.21 -3.28 -18.70
N PHE A 72 -7.98 -2.37 -18.10
CA PHE A 72 -9.10 -2.74 -17.24
C PHE A 72 -10.29 -3.15 -18.13
N PRO A 73 -10.77 -4.41 -18.06
CA PRO A 73 -11.94 -4.80 -18.82
C PRO A 73 -13.21 -4.20 -18.19
N ALA A 74 -14.07 -3.58 -18.99
CA ALA A 74 -15.41 -3.22 -18.52
C ALA A 74 -16.19 -4.52 -18.22
N GLY A 75 -16.87 -4.57 -17.08
CA GLY A 75 -17.61 -5.76 -16.68
C GLY A 75 -18.19 -5.67 -15.29
N THR A 76 -18.85 -6.75 -14.87
CA THR A 76 -19.37 -6.89 -13.51
C THR A 76 -18.36 -7.60 -12.65
N TYR A 77 -18.08 -7.02 -11.49
CA TYR A 77 -17.12 -7.54 -10.53
C TYR A 77 -17.77 -7.76 -9.16
N THR A 78 -17.29 -8.77 -8.44
CA THR A 78 -17.71 -9.03 -7.07
C THR A 78 -16.84 -8.26 -6.09
N PHE A 79 -17.48 -7.41 -5.31
CA PHE A 79 -16.91 -6.68 -4.19
C PHE A 79 -17.38 -7.30 -2.88
N SER A 80 -16.53 -7.34 -1.86
CA SER A 80 -16.88 -7.82 -0.53
C SER A 80 -16.71 -6.72 0.50
N ARG A 81 -17.70 -6.55 1.38
CA ARG A 81 -17.66 -5.65 2.53
C ARG A 81 -17.99 -6.40 3.80
N MET A 82 -17.15 -6.23 4.81
CA MET A 82 -17.45 -6.74 6.15
C MET A 82 -18.30 -5.72 6.90
N VAL A 83 -19.38 -6.17 7.53
CA VAL A 83 -20.32 -5.35 8.29
C VAL A 83 -20.57 -5.99 9.65
N ILE A 84 -20.54 -5.20 10.71
CA ILE A 84 -20.97 -5.61 12.05
C ILE A 84 -22.31 -4.94 12.32
N ALA A 85 -23.38 -5.73 12.49
CA ALA A 85 -24.73 -5.22 12.70
C ALA A 85 -25.57 -6.16 13.58
N GLY A 86 -26.69 -5.66 14.09
CA GLY A 86 -27.69 -6.46 14.81
C GLY A 86 -28.46 -7.40 13.89
N GLU A 87 -28.72 -6.98 12.65
CA GLU A 87 -29.36 -7.75 11.59
C GLU A 87 -28.48 -7.85 10.34
N ALA A 88 -28.70 -8.91 9.55
CA ALA A 88 -28.03 -9.08 8.28
C ALA A 88 -28.46 -7.97 7.30
N PRO A 89 -27.51 -7.28 6.64
CA PRO A 89 -27.83 -6.42 5.51
C PRO A 89 -28.62 -7.17 4.44
N LYS A 90 -29.52 -6.47 3.75
CA LYS A 90 -30.37 -7.03 2.69
C LYS A 90 -30.53 -6.04 1.56
N ALA A 91 -30.15 -6.46 0.36
CA ALA A 91 -30.32 -5.71 -0.87
C ALA A 91 -30.39 -6.70 -2.05
N ASP A 92 -31.09 -6.32 -3.11
CA ASP A 92 -31.19 -7.14 -4.32
C ASP A 92 -29.82 -7.35 -4.97
N GLY A 93 -29.51 -8.59 -5.35
CA GLY A 93 -28.23 -8.95 -5.96
C GLY A 93 -27.04 -9.00 -5.00
N MET A 94 -27.27 -8.89 -3.69
CA MET A 94 -26.25 -9.06 -2.65
C MET A 94 -26.36 -10.45 -2.00
N THR A 95 -25.22 -11.12 -1.86
CA THR A 95 -25.10 -12.35 -1.07
C THR A 95 -24.53 -11.99 0.30
N VAL A 96 -25.19 -12.42 1.38
CA VAL A 96 -24.74 -12.14 2.74
C VAL A 96 -24.48 -13.45 3.49
N THR A 97 -23.27 -13.58 4.01
CA THR A 97 -22.86 -14.71 4.84
C THR A 97 -22.60 -14.22 6.26
N GLU A 98 -23.29 -14.79 7.24
CA GLU A 98 -22.98 -14.56 8.65
C GLU A 98 -21.72 -15.35 9.02
N LEU A 99 -20.68 -14.64 9.43
CA LEU A 99 -19.46 -15.24 9.96
C LEU A 99 -19.66 -15.41 11.47
N SER A 100 -19.50 -16.63 11.99
CA SER A 100 -19.93 -17.14 13.30
C SER A 100 -19.35 -16.47 14.57
N ARG A 101 -18.88 -15.23 14.48
CA ARG A 101 -18.42 -14.41 15.61
C ARG A 101 -19.45 -13.35 15.97
N ARG A 102 -19.93 -13.41 17.22
CA ARG A 102 -20.42 -12.20 17.89
C ARG A 102 -19.23 -11.28 18.13
N SER A 103 -19.30 -10.07 17.61
CA SER A 103 -18.31 -9.03 17.83
C SER A 103 -18.95 -7.92 18.65
N GLY A 104 -18.39 -7.65 19.84
CA GLY A 104 -18.75 -6.45 20.59
C GLY A 104 -18.07 -5.24 19.95
N ALA A 105 -18.87 -4.28 19.48
CA ALA A 105 -18.36 -2.97 19.08
C ALA A 105 -18.48 -2.00 20.27
N PRO A 106 -17.51 -1.08 20.47
CA PRO A 106 -17.63 -0.05 21.50
C PRO A 106 -18.84 0.85 21.19
N GLY A 107 -19.86 0.83 22.06
CA GLY A 107 -21.00 1.75 21.99
C GLY A 107 -20.64 3.14 22.52
N LYS A 108 -21.48 4.14 22.18
CA LYS A 108 -21.31 5.54 22.61
C LYS A 108 -21.24 5.71 24.14
N ASP A 109 -21.86 4.82 24.91
CA ASP A 109 -21.98 4.91 26.38
C ASP A 109 -21.18 3.84 27.15
N LYS A 110 -20.12 3.28 26.54
CA LYS A 110 -19.37 2.12 27.10
C LYS A 110 -20.20 0.84 27.26
N GLU A 111 -21.49 0.84 26.95
CA GLU A 111 -22.26 -0.38 26.73
C GLU A 111 -21.72 -1.10 25.48
N LYS A 112 -21.37 -2.38 25.65
CA LYS A 112 -21.04 -3.25 24.52
C LYS A 112 -22.34 -3.62 23.82
N LYS A 113 -22.56 -3.08 22.62
CA LYS A 113 -23.61 -3.58 21.74
C LYS A 113 -23.11 -4.87 21.08
N GLU A 114 -23.88 -5.93 21.23
CA GLU A 114 -23.61 -7.18 20.52
C GLU A 114 -23.97 -7.02 19.04
N GLY A 115 -23.00 -7.23 18.16
CA GLY A 115 -23.21 -7.33 16.73
C GLY A 115 -22.80 -8.69 16.20
N ARG A 116 -23.37 -9.05 15.06
CA ARG A 116 -22.97 -10.20 14.25
C ARG A 116 -22.13 -9.70 13.09
N LEU A 117 -21.12 -10.47 12.70
CA LEU A 117 -20.25 -10.15 11.57
C LEU A 117 -20.81 -10.76 10.28
N PHE A 118 -20.98 -9.92 9.25
CA PHE A 118 -21.50 -10.32 7.95
C PHE A 118 -20.49 -10.01 6.86
N ALA A 119 -20.22 -10.98 5.99
CA ALA A 119 -19.56 -10.78 4.71
C ALA A 119 -20.63 -10.51 3.65
N CYS A 120 -20.66 -9.30 3.11
CA CYS A 120 -21.60 -8.85 2.09
C CYS A 120 -20.90 -8.83 0.73
N GLU A 121 -21.26 -9.75 -0.16
CA GLU A 121 -20.75 -9.83 -1.53
C GLU A 121 -21.73 -9.18 -2.50
N ILE A 122 -21.23 -8.25 -3.31
CA ILE A 122 -22.03 -7.38 -4.18
C ILE A 122 -21.46 -7.42 -5.59
N ALA A 123 -22.29 -7.77 -6.57
CA ALA A 123 -21.92 -7.72 -7.98
C ALA A 123 -22.24 -6.33 -8.54
N LEU A 124 -21.22 -5.56 -8.91
CA LEU A 124 -21.38 -4.20 -9.44
C LEU A 124 -20.64 -4.03 -10.78
N PRO A 125 -21.26 -3.34 -11.77
CA PRO A 125 -20.60 -3.04 -13.03
C PRO A 125 -19.56 -1.92 -12.86
N MET A 126 -18.40 -2.07 -13.49
CA MET A 126 -17.32 -1.10 -13.47
C MET A 126 -16.67 -1.02 -14.86
N THR A 127 -16.40 0.19 -15.34
CA THR A 127 -15.88 0.44 -16.69
C THR A 127 -14.36 0.57 -16.74
N ASP A 128 -13.76 1.10 -15.68
CA ASP A 128 -12.34 1.41 -15.56
C ASP A 128 -11.89 1.37 -14.10
N ASP A 129 -10.59 1.53 -13.82
CA ASP A 129 -10.05 1.63 -12.46
C ASP A 129 -9.78 3.08 -12.01
N SER A 130 -10.51 4.06 -12.55
CA SER A 130 -10.34 5.45 -12.15
C SER A 130 -10.78 5.68 -10.70
N PRO A 131 -10.23 6.70 -10.01
CA PRO A 131 -10.68 7.09 -8.68
C PRO A 131 -12.18 7.39 -8.61
N ALA A 132 -12.75 7.97 -9.68
CA ALA A 132 -14.18 8.27 -9.75
C ALA A 132 -15.04 7.00 -9.81
N SER A 133 -14.67 6.02 -10.64
CA SER A 133 -15.35 4.73 -10.71
C SER A 133 -15.26 3.96 -9.39
N LEU A 134 -14.08 3.94 -8.76
CA LEU A 134 -13.90 3.31 -7.45
C LEU A 134 -14.75 3.98 -6.36
N ALA A 135 -14.80 5.32 -6.33
CA ALA A 135 -15.62 6.06 -5.39
C ALA A 135 -17.12 5.81 -5.58
N ALA A 136 -17.59 5.73 -6.83
CA ALA A 136 -18.97 5.41 -7.15
C ALA A 136 -19.37 4.00 -6.69
N ILE A 137 -18.48 3.02 -6.90
CA ILE A 137 -18.66 1.64 -6.41
C ILE A 137 -18.70 1.59 -4.89
N GLU A 138 -17.77 2.28 -4.22
CA GLU A 138 -17.72 2.35 -2.76
C GLU A 138 -18.98 2.99 -2.17
N GLN A 139 -19.48 4.08 -2.77
CA GLN A 139 -20.74 4.73 -2.36
C GLN A 139 -21.92 3.77 -2.51
N LYS A 140 -22.07 3.14 -3.67
CA LYS A 140 -23.17 2.19 -3.91
C LYS A 140 -23.11 1.01 -2.93
N ALA A 141 -21.92 0.50 -2.63
CA ALA A 141 -21.78 -0.57 -1.66
C ALA A 141 -22.14 -0.14 -0.23
N ARG A 142 -21.83 1.10 0.18
CA ARG A 142 -22.30 1.66 1.45
C ARG A 142 -23.82 1.67 1.53
N ASP A 143 -24.48 2.13 0.48
CA ASP A 143 -25.94 2.20 0.43
C ASP A 143 -26.58 0.79 0.52
N LEU A 144 -26.03 -0.19 -0.20
CA LEU A 144 -26.55 -1.56 -0.21
C LEU A 144 -26.29 -2.33 1.10
N THR A 145 -25.23 -1.98 1.83
CA THR A 145 -24.83 -2.68 3.06
C THR A 145 -25.34 -2.02 4.33
N PHE A 146 -26.00 -0.86 4.21
CA PHE A 146 -26.54 -0.14 5.35
C PHE A 146 -27.76 -0.85 5.95
N VAL A 147 -27.74 -1.01 7.28
CA VAL A 147 -28.92 -1.30 8.09
C VAL A 147 -28.89 -0.42 9.35
N PRO A 148 -30.05 -0.07 9.94
CA PRO A 148 -30.10 0.80 11.10
C PRO A 148 -29.27 0.33 12.31
N SER A 149 -29.05 -0.98 12.44
CA SER A 149 -28.26 -1.55 13.53
C SER A 149 -26.77 -1.71 13.24
N VAL A 150 -26.24 -1.16 12.13
CA VAL A 150 -24.79 -1.14 11.87
C VAL A 150 -24.07 -0.53 13.06
N LEU A 151 -23.10 -1.29 13.58
CA LEU A 151 -22.19 -0.87 14.64
C LEU A 151 -20.85 -0.45 14.05
N ASP A 152 -20.39 -1.16 13.02
CA ASP A 152 -19.13 -0.91 12.33
C ASP A 152 -19.14 -1.55 10.93
N SER A 153 -18.27 -1.10 10.03
CA SER A 153 -18.11 -1.66 8.69
C SER A 153 -16.71 -1.44 8.17
N ALA A 154 -16.23 -2.31 7.29
CA ALA A 154 -14.95 -2.11 6.62
C ALA A 154 -14.92 -0.78 5.86
N ASP A 155 -13.84 -0.01 6.04
CA ASP A 155 -13.65 1.31 5.43
C ASP A 155 -13.50 1.27 3.90
N ARG A 156 -13.09 0.10 3.37
CA ARG A 156 -12.85 -0.16 1.95
C ARG A 156 -13.47 -1.47 1.51
N LEU A 157 -13.85 -1.54 0.24
CA LEU A 157 -14.23 -2.78 -0.40
C LEU A 157 -13.03 -3.69 -0.69
N PHE A 158 -13.24 -4.97 -0.49
CA PHE A 158 -12.34 -6.00 -0.98
C PHE A 158 -12.71 -6.41 -2.40
N PHE A 159 -11.74 -6.38 -3.30
CA PHE A 159 -11.89 -6.77 -4.70
C PHE A 159 -10.53 -7.18 -5.26
N VAL A 160 -10.52 -8.09 -6.23
CA VAL A 160 -9.30 -8.51 -6.93
C VAL A 160 -9.17 -7.72 -8.23
N PRO A 161 -8.22 -6.79 -8.35
CA PRO A 161 -7.97 -6.05 -9.59
C PRO A 161 -7.85 -6.97 -10.81
N PRO A 162 -8.62 -6.75 -11.91
CA PRO A 162 -8.57 -7.58 -13.11
C PRO A 162 -7.35 -7.26 -13.98
N ASN A 163 -6.69 -6.13 -13.72
CA ASN A 163 -5.63 -5.56 -14.52
C ASN A 163 -4.28 -5.55 -13.78
N PRO A 164 -3.56 -6.68 -13.72
CA PRO A 164 -2.23 -6.69 -13.14
C PRO A 164 -1.27 -5.75 -13.86
N LEU A 165 -0.22 -5.37 -13.13
CA LEU A 165 0.99 -4.82 -13.75
C LEU A 165 1.62 -5.88 -14.66
N VAL A 166 2.36 -5.41 -15.67
CA VAL A 166 3.24 -6.25 -16.48
C VAL A 166 4.52 -6.45 -15.68
N GLY A 167 4.81 -7.70 -15.32
CA GLY A 167 6.00 -8.06 -14.56
C GLY A 167 7.22 -8.28 -15.46
N GLU A 168 8.42 -8.36 -14.88
CA GLU A 168 9.61 -8.89 -15.55
C GLU A 168 9.38 -10.33 -16.03
N LYS A 169 8.58 -11.07 -15.26
CA LYS A 169 8.07 -12.39 -15.61
C LYS A 169 6.57 -12.45 -15.33
N THR A 170 5.86 -13.27 -16.09
CA THR A 170 4.45 -13.60 -15.81
C THR A 170 4.38 -15.01 -15.22
N VAL A 171 3.79 -15.15 -14.04
CA VAL A 171 3.41 -16.48 -13.53
C VAL A 171 2.13 -16.90 -14.24
N THR A 172 2.12 -18.11 -14.80
CA THR A 172 0.94 -18.68 -15.47
C THR A 172 0.31 -19.82 -14.68
N ASP A 173 1.06 -20.43 -13.78
CA ASP A 173 0.58 -21.56 -12.97
C ASP A 173 -0.36 -21.10 -11.85
N THR A 174 -1.56 -21.68 -11.83
CA THR A 174 -2.59 -21.42 -10.81
C THR A 174 -2.38 -22.20 -9.52
N ALA A 175 -1.55 -23.25 -9.52
CA ALA A 175 -1.22 -24.06 -8.33
C ALA A 175 -0.03 -23.49 -7.53
N THR A 176 0.42 -22.27 -7.85
CA THR A 176 1.67 -21.72 -7.33
C THR A 176 1.66 -21.54 -5.80
N ASN A 177 2.68 -22.10 -5.15
CA ASN A 177 2.93 -21.94 -3.73
C ASN A 177 3.62 -20.58 -3.46
N ALA A 178 3.09 -19.80 -2.53
CA ALA A 178 3.66 -18.52 -2.09
C ALA A 178 5.15 -18.63 -1.70
N ALA A 179 5.59 -19.78 -1.18
CA ALA A 179 6.98 -20.03 -0.80
C ALA A 179 7.94 -20.19 -1.99
N THR A 180 7.45 -20.56 -3.18
CA THR A 180 8.30 -20.87 -4.34
C THR A 180 8.00 -20.03 -5.58
N MET A 181 6.96 -19.18 -5.53
CA MET A 181 6.57 -18.28 -6.61
C MET A 181 7.76 -17.44 -7.14
N ASP A 182 7.86 -17.29 -8.45
CA ASP A 182 8.93 -16.48 -9.07
C ASP A 182 8.73 -15.00 -8.73
N LEU A 183 9.75 -14.39 -8.11
CA LEU A 183 9.69 -12.98 -7.69
C LEU A 183 9.70 -12.01 -8.88
N GLY A 184 10.03 -12.45 -10.09
CA GLY A 184 9.91 -11.64 -11.31
C GLY A 184 8.48 -11.19 -11.62
N ALA A 185 7.46 -11.88 -11.11
CA ALA A 185 6.06 -11.44 -11.22
C ALA A 185 5.71 -10.28 -10.28
N PHE A 186 6.52 -10.05 -9.26
CA PHE A 186 6.38 -8.95 -8.31
C PHE A 186 7.31 -7.77 -8.66
N ARG A 187 7.98 -7.82 -9.81
CA ARG A 187 8.83 -6.74 -10.31
C ARG A 187 8.18 -6.11 -11.54
N PRO A 188 7.72 -4.86 -11.48
CA PRO A 188 7.14 -4.21 -12.65
C PRO A 188 8.18 -4.07 -13.76
N LYS A 189 7.83 -4.48 -14.98
CA LYS A 189 8.72 -4.41 -16.13
C LYS A 189 9.15 -2.97 -16.41
N GLY A 190 10.46 -2.75 -16.48
CA GLY A 190 11.03 -1.43 -16.75
C GLY A 190 11.17 -0.52 -15.53
N LEU A 191 10.90 -1.02 -14.31
CA LEU A 191 11.14 -0.30 -13.06
C LEU A 191 12.12 -1.10 -12.17
N PRO A 192 13.44 -0.95 -12.39
CA PRO A 192 14.42 -1.57 -11.52
C PRO A 192 14.29 -1.02 -10.09
N HIS A 193 14.70 -1.80 -9.09
CA HIS A 193 14.68 -1.41 -7.68
C HIS A 193 13.28 -1.15 -7.10
N VAL A 194 12.24 -1.67 -7.76
CA VAL A 194 10.85 -1.60 -7.30
C VAL A 194 10.23 -2.99 -7.26
N PHE A 195 9.57 -3.30 -6.15
CA PHE A 195 8.71 -4.47 -6.02
C PHE A 195 7.27 -4.03 -5.80
N VAL A 196 6.31 -4.73 -6.40
CA VAL A 196 4.88 -4.65 -6.09
C VAL A 196 4.49 -5.85 -5.23
N LEU A 197 3.94 -5.61 -4.05
CA LEU A 197 3.49 -6.66 -3.13
C LEU A 197 1.96 -6.63 -2.99
N GLY A 198 1.29 -7.55 -3.66
CA GLY A 198 -0.16 -7.71 -3.55
C GLY A 198 -0.80 -8.20 -4.85
N ALA A 199 -2.12 -7.98 -4.96
CA ALA A 199 -2.93 -8.50 -6.06
C ALA A 199 -2.60 -7.87 -7.44
N MET A 200 -1.84 -6.77 -7.46
CA MET A 200 -1.39 -6.14 -8.70
C MET A 200 -0.19 -6.84 -9.36
N ALA A 201 0.43 -7.82 -8.69
CA ALA A 201 1.51 -8.63 -9.27
C ALA A 201 1.06 -9.38 -10.54
N ASP A 202 2.02 -9.71 -11.42
CA ASP A 202 1.80 -10.34 -12.72
C ASP A 202 1.55 -11.85 -12.62
N VAL A 203 0.42 -12.18 -12.00
CA VAL A 203 -0.02 -13.55 -11.69
C VAL A 203 -1.47 -13.77 -12.15
N PRO A 204 -1.95 -15.02 -12.29
CA PRO A 204 -3.35 -15.28 -12.59
C PRO A 204 -4.26 -14.69 -11.49
N ARG A 205 -5.45 -14.19 -11.84
CA ARG A 205 -6.32 -13.51 -10.86
C ARG A 205 -6.80 -14.43 -9.73
N SER A 206 -6.87 -15.74 -9.96
CA SER A 206 -7.09 -16.75 -8.92
C SER A 206 -5.94 -16.78 -7.90
N VAL A 207 -4.69 -16.69 -8.36
CA VAL A 207 -3.51 -16.58 -7.50
C VAL A 207 -3.48 -15.22 -6.81
N ALA A 208 -3.82 -14.13 -7.49
CA ALA A 208 -3.93 -12.81 -6.87
C ALA A 208 -4.95 -12.80 -5.71
N ARG A 209 -6.09 -13.50 -5.85
CA ARG A 209 -7.05 -13.69 -4.76
C ARG A 209 -6.43 -14.45 -3.58
N ALA A 210 -5.69 -15.53 -3.86
CA ALA A 210 -4.99 -16.29 -2.83
C ALA A 210 -3.92 -15.47 -2.11
N LEU A 211 -3.22 -14.58 -2.80
CA LEU A 211 -2.21 -13.68 -2.22
C LEU A 211 -2.79 -12.66 -1.24
N LEU A 212 -4.09 -12.40 -1.29
CA LEU A 212 -4.78 -11.52 -0.34
C LEU A 212 -5.11 -12.23 0.98
N GLU A 213 -4.95 -13.55 1.06
CA GLU A 213 -5.04 -14.28 2.32
C GLU A 213 -3.82 -13.97 3.22
N PRO A 214 -4.02 -13.68 4.52
CA PRO A 214 -2.95 -13.18 5.38
C PRO A 214 -1.68 -14.03 5.39
N ALA A 215 -1.79 -15.36 5.55
CA ALA A 215 -0.63 -16.23 5.63
C ALA A 215 0.21 -16.21 4.34
N ARG A 216 -0.46 -16.23 3.17
CA ARG A 216 0.20 -16.19 1.86
C ARG A 216 0.83 -14.82 1.60
N ALA A 217 0.12 -13.74 1.94
CA ALA A 217 0.64 -12.38 1.88
C ALA A 217 1.93 -12.23 2.71
N MET A 218 1.94 -12.77 3.93
CA MET A 218 3.11 -12.75 4.81
C MET A 218 4.29 -13.52 4.20
N THR A 219 4.06 -14.74 3.70
CA THR A 219 5.11 -15.56 3.07
C THR A 219 5.75 -14.86 1.86
N VAL A 220 4.94 -14.28 0.96
CA VAL A 220 5.49 -13.54 -0.19
C VAL A 220 6.18 -12.27 0.27
N GLY A 221 5.59 -11.54 1.23
CA GLY A 221 6.17 -10.34 1.82
C GLY A 221 7.57 -10.60 2.35
N GLU A 222 7.77 -11.64 3.15
CA GLU A 222 9.09 -12.01 3.70
C GLU A 222 10.13 -12.27 2.59
N ARG A 223 9.73 -12.97 1.53
CA ARG A 223 10.62 -13.27 0.39
C ARG A 223 10.99 -12.01 -0.39
N ILE A 224 10.04 -11.13 -0.66
CA ILE A 224 10.28 -9.84 -1.31
C ILE A 224 11.18 -8.96 -0.43
N GLY A 225 10.92 -8.92 0.88
CA GLY A 225 11.74 -8.16 1.83
C GLY A 225 13.21 -8.59 1.82
N ALA A 226 13.47 -9.90 1.85
CA ALA A 226 14.82 -10.43 1.75
C ALA A 226 15.48 -10.07 0.40
N ALA A 227 14.77 -10.24 -0.71
CA ALA A 227 15.27 -9.90 -2.05
C ALA A 227 15.59 -8.40 -2.19
N ALA A 228 14.71 -7.53 -1.68
CA ALA A 228 14.90 -6.08 -1.69
C ALA A 228 16.11 -5.65 -0.87
N ALA A 229 16.36 -6.31 0.27
CA ALA A 229 17.55 -6.01 1.08
C ALA A 229 18.85 -6.40 0.37
N GLU A 230 18.89 -7.57 -0.29
CA GLU A 230 20.06 -7.97 -1.08
C GLU A 230 20.30 -7.01 -2.25
N GLU A 231 19.24 -6.59 -2.94
CA GLU A 231 19.33 -5.59 -4.00
C GLU A 231 19.79 -4.22 -3.48
N ALA A 232 19.32 -3.77 -2.31
CA ALA A 232 19.73 -2.51 -1.71
C ALA A 232 21.20 -2.53 -1.24
N LYS A 233 21.74 -3.68 -0.84
CA LYS A 233 23.18 -3.85 -0.55
C LYS A 233 24.02 -3.78 -1.83
N ALA A 234 23.51 -4.34 -2.93
CA ALA A 234 24.17 -4.31 -4.23
C ALA A 234 24.08 -2.93 -4.92
N ARG A 235 23.01 -2.17 -4.69
CA ARG A 235 22.85 -0.82 -5.22
C ARG A 235 23.77 0.15 -4.47
N GLY A 236 24.60 0.86 -5.25
CA GLY A 236 25.51 1.89 -4.74
C GLY A 236 24.79 3.07 -4.08
N ALA A 237 25.58 4.06 -3.64
CA ALA A 237 25.02 5.30 -3.11
C ALA A 237 24.21 6.04 -4.20
N LEU A 238 23.03 6.53 -3.82
CA LEU A 238 22.18 7.29 -4.72
C LEU A 238 22.77 8.69 -4.94
N THR A 239 22.66 9.18 -6.17
CA THR A 239 23.08 10.54 -6.54
C THR A 239 21.98 11.22 -7.33
N GLY A 240 21.93 12.55 -7.26
CA GLY A 240 20.97 13.35 -8.04
C GLY A 240 19.50 13.05 -7.75
N VAL A 241 19.17 12.61 -6.52
CA VAL A 241 17.78 12.26 -6.16
C VAL A 241 16.90 13.50 -6.26
N ARG A 242 15.82 13.39 -7.01
CA ARG A 242 14.89 14.48 -7.33
C ARG A 242 13.46 13.97 -7.42
N LEU A 243 12.48 14.87 -7.29
CA LEU A 243 11.10 14.55 -7.61
C LEU A 243 10.94 14.32 -9.12
N ALA A 244 10.17 13.30 -9.52
CA ALA A 244 9.77 13.11 -10.92
C ALA A 244 9.03 14.36 -11.42
N ALA A 245 9.56 14.99 -12.48
CA ALA A 245 8.99 16.21 -13.04
C ALA A 245 7.56 15.94 -13.53
N ASN A 246 6.59 16.67 -12.99
CA ASN A 246 5.19 16.60 -13.44
C ASN A 246 4.42 17.90 -13.18
N VAL A 247 5.09 19.04 -12.96
CA VAL A 247 4.39 20.28 -12.63
C VAL A 247 4.96 21.46 -13.40
N THR A 248 4.15 22.03 -14.27
CA THR A 248 4.42 23.26 -15.05
C THR A 248 4.51 24.54 -14.19
N ALA A 249 4.75 24.45 -12.88
CA ALA A 249 4.72 25.58 -11.96
C ALA A 249 6.11 26.23 -11.83
N ARG A 250 6.17 27.55 -12.01
CA ARG A 250 7.40 28.32 -11.76
C ARG A 250 7.75 28.30 -10.27
N PRO A 251 9.03 28.16 -9.92
CA PRO A 251 9.46 28.26 -8.54
C PRO A 251 9.23 29.65 -7.97
N ALA A 252 8.77 29.72 -6.72
CA ALA A 252 8.73 30.98 -5.98
C ALA A 252 10.16 31.30 -5.53
N GLU A 253 10.81 32.28 -6.16
CA GLU A 253 12.16 32.71 -5.79
C GLU A 253 12.22 33.19 -4.32
N GLY A 254 13.24 32.75 -3.59
CA GLY A 254 13.57 33.28 -2.26
C GLY A 254 12.90 32.64 -1.05
N VAL A 255 12.06 31.60 -1.21
CA VAL A 255 11.41 30.92 -0.07
C VAL A 255 12.11 29.59 0.25
N ARG A 256 12.78 29.51 1.41
CA ARG A 256 13.27 28.24 1.98
C ARG A 256 12.32 27.78 3.08
N ALA A 257 11.61 26.67 2.83
CA ALA A 257 10.78 26.01 3.83
C ALA A 257 11.56 24.81 4.40
N GLN A 258 11.78 24.79 5.70
CA GLN A 258 12.40 23.68 6.41
C GLN A 258 11.55 23.35 7.64
N ASP A 259 11.51 22.07 8.01
CA ASP A 259 10.97 21.70 9.32
C ASP A 259 11.88 22.25 10.42
N ILE A 260 11.28 22.79 11.49
CA ILE A 260 12.01 23.20 12.69
C ILE A 260 12.16 21.96 13.58
N PRO A 261 13.39 21.47 13.82
CA PRO A 261 13.61 20.31 14.66
C PRO A 261 13.01 20.50 16.05
N GLY A 262 12.26 19.50 16.55
CA GLY A 262 11.82 19.45 17.95
C GLY A 262 10.42 20.01 18.26
N THR A 263 9.64 20.48 17.28
CA THR A 263 8.25 20.92 17.52
C THR A 263 7.20 20.01 16.88
N ILE A 264 7.45 19.48 15.66
CA ILE A 264 6.51 18.61 14.90
C ILE A 264 7.23 17.44 14.19
N SER A 265 8.57 17.45 14.14
CA SER A 265 9.37 16.38 13.53
C SER A 265 9.22 15.07 14.31
N VAL A 266 8.87 13.97 13.64
CA VAL A 266 8.85 12.63 14.24
C VAL A 266 10.28 12.21 14.53
N SER A 267 10.80 12.53 15.72
CA SER A 267 12.22 12.35 16.09
C SER A 267 12.74 10.91 15.99
N TYR A 268 11.85 9.92 15.91
CA TYR A 268 12.20 8.51 15.73
C TYR A 268 12.45 8.13 14.26
N ILE A 269 12.02 8.95 13.28
CA ILE A 269 12.15 8.69 11.84
C ILE A 269 12.93 9.80 11.13
N ALA A 270 12.90 11.02 11.64
CA ALA A 270 13.66 12.13 11.08
C ALA A 270 15.17 11.88 11.21
N THR A 271 15.81 11.41 10.14
CA THR A 271 17.26 11.12 10.11
C THR A 271 18.02 12.01 9.14
N SER A 272 17.34 12.95 8.48
CA SER A 272 17.94 13.84 7.49
C SER A 272 17.57 15.29 7.73
N SER A 273 18.49 16.18 7.38
CA SER A 273 18.28 17.63 7.29
C SER A 273 18.47 18.15 5.86
N ALA A 274 18.54 17.22 4.89
CA ALA A 274 18.73 17.55 3.49
C ALA A 274 17.41 18.04 2.87
N THR A 275 17.50 18.47 1.62
CA THR A 275 16.34 18.79 0.79
C THR A 275 16.43 18.05 -0.54
N VAL A 276 15.26 17.75 -1.11
CA VAL A 276 15.12 17.14 -2.44
C VAL A 276 14.65 18.20 -3.43
N PRO A 277 15.37 18.42 -4.55
CA PRO A 277 14.96 19.37 -5.58
C PRO A 277 13.59 19.02 -6.19
N THR A 278 12.75 20.05 -6.39
CA THR A 278 11.57 19.98 -7.26
C THR A 278 11.52 21.22 -8.15
N GLU A 279 10.78 21.15 -9.27
CA GLU A 279 10.71 22.25 -10.26
C GLU A 279 10.18 23.57 -9.68
N ALA A 280 9.37 23.52 -8.60
CA ALA A 280 8.77 24.70 -7.98
C ALA A 280 9.34 25.08 -6.60
N ARG A 281 9.94 24.14 -5.85
CA ARG A 281 10.57 24.37 -4.52
C ARG A 281 11.34 23.15 -4.02
N GLU A 282 12.25 23.31 -3.08
CA GLU A 282 12.86 22.16 -2.39
C GLU A 282 11.84 21.48 -1.43
N LEU A 283 11.86 20.14 -1.37
CA LEU A 283 11.13 19.37 -0.36
C LEU A 283 12.07 19.00 0.80
N PRO A 284 11.66 19.10 2.07
CA PRO A 284 12.46 18.59 3.17
C PRO A 284 12.63 17.07 3.05
N GLU A 285 13.86 16.57 3.14
CA GLU A 285 14.12 15.14 3.28
C GLU A 285 13.86 14.75 4.73
N LEU A 286 12.86 13.90 4.95
CA LEU A 286 12.55 13.35 6.27
C LEU A 286 13.61 12.32 6.68
N ALA A 287 13.94 11.40 5.79
CA ALA A 287 14.82 10.28 6.09
C ALA A 287 15.44 9.66 4.83
N SER A 288 16.52 8.90 5.04
CA SER A 288 17.10 8.03 4.04
C SER A 288 17.24 6.60 4.57
N CYS A 289 16.94 5.61 3.72
CA CYS A 289 16.96 4.21 4.06
C CYS A 289 17.47 3.35 2.89
N ASP A 290 17.73 2.08 3.16
CA ASP A 290 18.08 1.12 2.11
C ASP A 290 16.80 0.58 1.45
N VAL A 291 15.77 0.26 2.24
CA VAL A 291 14.48 -0.24 1.74
C VAL A 291 13.33 0.59 2.32
N LEU A 292 12.49 1.14 1.45
CA LEU A 292 11.23 1.79 1.82
C LEU A 292 10.06 0.86 1.49
N VAL A 293 9.22 0.57 2.47
CA VAL A 293 8.00 -0.24 2.27
C VAL A 293 6.77 0.65 2.36
N ILE A 294 6.02 0.77 1.29
CA ILE A 294 4.83 1.62 1.23
C ILE A 294 3.60 0.75 1.52
N GLY A 295 3.15 0.78 2.77
CA GLY A 295 1.96 0.05 3.23
C GLY A 295 2.24 -0.99 4.32
N ALA A 296 1.91 -0.68 5.58
CA ALA A 296 2.13 -1.54 6.75
C ALA A 296 1.03 -2.63 6.93
N GLY A 297 0.69 -3.34 5.86
CA GLY A 297 -0.32 -4.40 5.84
C GLY A 297 0.25 -5.80 6.15
N THR A 298 -0.55 -6.83 5.88
CA THR A 298 -0.16 -8.25 6.04
C THR A 298 1.01 -8.68 5.19
N GLY A 299 1.22 -8.05 4.04
CA GLY A 299 2.42 -8.27 3.23
C GLY A 299 3.56 -7.35 3.63
N GLY A 300 3.29 -6.05 3.72
CA GLY A 300 4.33 -5.04 3.87
C GLY A 300 5.05 -5.09 5.23
N SER A 301 4.35 -5.30 6.34
CA SER A 301 5.03 -5.39 7.65
C SER A 301 5.99 -6.59 7.71
N PRO A 302 5.62 -7.82 7.30
CA PRO A 302 6.58 -8.92 7.18
C PRO A 302 7.72 -8.65 6.20
N ALA A 303 7.45 -7.98 5.07
CA ALA A 303 8.50 -7.62 4.12
C ALA A 303 9.53 -6.68 4.76
N ALA A 304 9.06 -5.67 5.50
CA ALA A 304 9.93 -4.74 6.21
C ALA A 304 10.76 -5.43 7.30
N ILE A 305 10.14 -6.32 8.08
CA ILE A 305 10.82 -7.11 9.12
C ILE A 305 11.87 -8.03 8.48
N ALA A 306 11.53 -8.71 7.39
CA ALA A 306 12.44 -9.61 6.68
C ALA A 306 13.64 -8.84 6.09
N ALA A 307 13.39 -7.67 5.50
CA ALA A 307 14.46 -6.78 5.03
C ALA A 307 15.36 -6.33 6.21
N GLY A 308 14.77 -5.86 7.31
CA GLY A 308 15.53 -5.40 8.49
C GLY A 308 16.40 -6.50 9.10
N ARG A 309 15.93 -7.75 9.10
CA ARG A 309 16.72 -8.93 9.53
C ARG A 309 17.96 -9.19 8.68
N GLN A 310 18.01 -8.66 7.45
CA GLN A 310 19.20 -8.71 6.59
C GLN A 310 20.22 -7.60 6.91
N GLY A 311 19.96 -6.77 7.94
CA GLY A 311 20.88 -5.74 8.41
C GLY A 311 20.84 -4.42 7.65
N VAL A 312 19.80 -4.18 6.84
CA VAL A 312 19.62 -2.93 6.09
C VAL A 312 18.69 -1.97 6.83
N LYS A 313 18.80 -0.67 6.56
CA LYS A 313 17.90 0.35 7.14
C LYS A 313 16.55 0.31 6.42
N VAL A 314 15.47 0.11 7.16
CA VAL A 314 14.11 -0.01 6.61
C VAL A 314 13.20 1.05 7.22
N ILE A 315 12.34 1.65 6.41
CA ILE A 315 11.25 2.53 6.84
C ILE A 315 9.93 2.03 6.22
N VAL A 316 8.83 2.12 6.98
CA VAL A 316 7.46 1.79 6.52
C VAL A 316 6.52 2.99 6.55
#